data_AF-A0A7J8GK98-F1
#
_entry.id   AF-A0A7J8GK98-F1
#
_cell.length_a   1.000
_cell.length_b   1.000
_cell.length_c   1.000
_cell.angle_alpha   90.00
_cell.angle_beta   90.00
_cell.angle_gamma   90.00
#
_symmetry.space_group_name_H-M   'P 1'
#
loop_
_entity.id
_entity.type
_entity.pdbx_description
1 polymer ?
#
loop_
_entity_poly.entity_id
_entity_poly.type
_entity_poly.pdbx_seq_one_letter_code
_entity_poly.pdbx_strand_id
1 'polypeptide(L)' 'MFNVESAERVELCESLLTWIQTFNVDAPCQTVEDLTNGVVMAQVLQKM' A
#
# COMPACT_ATOMS: atom_id res chain seq x y z
N MET A 1 7.85 -24.80 11.35
CA MET A 1 6.71 -23.86 11.29
C MET A 1 7.13 -22.72 10.38
N PHE A 2 6.93 -22.89 9.07
CA PHE A 2 7.37 -21.89 8.09
C PHE A 2 6.40 -20.69 8.14
N ASN A 3 6.89 -19.58 8.68
CA ASN A 3 6.58 -18.21 8.23
C ASN A 3 5.13 -17.67 8.36
N VAL A 4 4.36 -18.06 9.38
CA VAL A 4 3.03 -17.45 9.67
C VAL A 4 3.10 -15.92 9.75
N GLU A 5 4.09 -15.36 10.46
CA GLU A 5 4.30 -13.90 10.54
C GLU A 5 4.55 -13.23 9.18
N SER A 6 5.15 -13.96 8.23
CA SER A 6 5.39 -13.41 6.90
C SER A 6 4.14 -13.38 6.04
N ALA A 7 3.24 -14.37 6.21
CA ALA A 7 1.98 -14.45 5.49
C ALA A 7 1.02 -13.36 5.96
N GLU A 8 0.92 -13.16 7.28
CA GLU A 8 0.12 -12.09 7.89
C GLU A 8 0.58 -10.70 7.44
N ARG A 9 1.90 -10.48 7.33
CA ARG A 9 2.45 -9.22 6.82
C ARG A 9 2.11 -8.98 5.34
N VAL A 10 2.14 -10.02 4.51
CA VAL A 10 1.78 -9.90 3.09
C VAL A 10 0.30 -9.55 2.95
N GLU A 11 -0.58 -10.26 3.67
CA GLU A 11 -2.02 -9.98 3.68
C GLU A 11 -2.33 -8.56 4.17
N LEU A 12 -1.62 -8.10 5.21
CA LEU A 12 -1.73 -6.73 5.70
C LEU A 12 -1.31 -5.71 4.62
N CYS A 13 -0.18 -5.93 3.95
CA CYS A 13 0.27 -5.05 2.88
C CYS A 13 -0.73 -4.98 1.71
N GLU A 14 -1.31 -6.11 1.31
CA GLU A 14 -2.32 -6.15 0.24
C GLU A 14 -3.63 -5.44 0.64
N SER A 15 -4.05 -5.63 1.89
CA SER A 15 -5.24 -4.95 2.44
C SER A 15 -5.04 -3.42 2.47
N LEU A 16 -3.86 -2.96 2.91
CA LEU A 16 -3.51 -1.54 2.94
C LEU A 16 -3.38 -0.94 1.54
N LEU A 17 -2.81 -1.69 0.59
CA LEU A 17 -2.72 -1.28 -0.82
C LEU A 17 -4.12 -1.07 -1.42
N THR A 18 -5.05 -2.01 -1.16
CA THR A 18 -6.45 -1.88 -1.59
C THR A 18 -7.10 -0.63 -1.00
N TRP A 19 -6.86 -0.34 0.29
CA TRP A 19 -7.36 0.88 0.92
C TRP A 19 -6.77 2.15 0.29
N ILE A 20 -5.47 2.19 -0.01
CA ILE A 20 -4.81 3.33 -0.68
C ILE A 20 -5.42 3.59 -2.06
N GLN A 21 -5.75 2.55 -2.83
CA GLN A 21 -6.34 2.68 -4.17
C GLN A 21 -7.70 3.41 -4.14
N THR A 22 -8.41 3.43 -3.00
CA THR A 22 -9.68 4.16 -2.86
C THR A 22 -9.53 5.68 -2.88
N PHE A 23 -8.33 6.21 -2.62
CA PHE A 23 -8.06 7.66 -2.62
C PHE A 23 -7.93 8.26 -4.02
N ASN A 24 -7.85 7.41 -5.05
CA ASN A 24 -7.74 7.79 -6.45
C ASN A 24 -6.71 8.91 -6.67
N VAL A 25 -5.48 8.67 -6.19
CA VAL A 25 -4.34 9.59 -6.31
C VAL A 25 -3.77 9.58 -7.73
N ASP A 26 -3.02 10.62 -8.09
CA ASP A 26 -2.49 10.79 -9.46
C ASP A 26 -1.31 9.85 -9.74
N ALA A 27 -0.54 9.47 -8.72
CA ALA A 27 0.58 8.55 -8.87
C ALA A 27 0.10 7.09 -9.04
N PRO A 28 0.82 6.26 -9.82
CA PRO A 28 0.55 4.82 -9.90
C PRO A 28 0.59 4.19 -8.50
N CYS A 29 -0.40 3.36 -8.16
CA CYS A 29 -0.52 2.68 -6.87
C CYS A 29 -1.06 1.25 -7.03
N GLN A 30 -0.57 0.52 -8.03
CA GLN A 30 -1.08 -0.83 -8.36
C GLN A 30 -0.35 -1.93 -7.62
N THR A 31 0.90 -1.67 -7.21
CA THR A 31 1.77 -2.66 -6.55
C THR A 31 2.44 -2.07 -5.31
N VAL A 32 2.99 -2.94 -4.46
CA VAL A 32 3.81 -2.52 -3.32
C VAL A 32 5.05 -1.74 -3.78
N GLU A 33 5.61 -2.08 -4.94
CA GLU A 33 6.77 -1.37 -5.50
C GLU A 33 6.46 0.10 -5.78
N ASP A 34 5.26 0.40 -6.26
CA ASP A 34 4.82 1.78 -6.55
C ASP A 34 4.78 2.66 -5.28
N LEU A 35 4.59 2.04 -4.12
CA LEU A 35 4.53 2.72 -2.82
C LEU A 35 5.92 3.03 -2.25
N THR A 36 6.98 2.35 -2.72
CA THR A 36 8.34 2.44 -2.13
C THR A 36 8.99 3.82 -2.30
N ASN A 37 8.60 4.56 -3.33
CA ASN A 37 9.09 5.93 -3.59
C ASN A 37 8.44 6.99 -2.68
N GLY A 38 7.38 6.63 -1.94
CA GLY A 38 6.69 7.50 -0.99
C GLY A 38 5.77 8.57 -1.59
N VAL A 39 5.71 8.75 -2.92
CA VAL A 39 4.87 9.78 -3.57
C VAL A 39 3.39 9.52 -3.33
N VAL A 40 2.95 8.27 -3.52
CA VAL A 40 1.56 7.84 -3.25
C VAL A 40 1.17 8.15 -1.81
N MET A 41 2.04 7.84 -0.85
CA MET A 41 1.78 8.09 0.57
C MET A 41 1.63 9.58 0.87
N ALA A 42 2.48 10.43 0.29
CA ALA A 42 2.38 11.87 0.45
C ALA A 42 1.05 12.42 -0.11
N GLN A 43 0.61 11.93 -1.27
CA GLN A 43 -0.65 12.34 -1.89
C GLN A 43 -1.88 11.88 -1.09
N VAL A 44 -1.85 10.67 -0.52
CA VAL A 44 -2.91 10.17 0.37
C VAL A 44 -3.01 11.05 1.62
N LEU A 45 -1.88 11.35 2.28
CA LEU A 45 -1.85 12.20 3.47
C LEU A 45 -2.36 13.61 3.21
N GLN A 46 -2.09 14.18 2.03
CA GLN A 46 -2.59 15.51 1.65
C GLN A 46 -4.12 15.55 1.50
N LYS A 47 -4.76 14.42 1.21
CA LYS A 47 -6.22 14.33 1.00
C LYS A 47 -7.00 14.11 2.31
N MET A 48 -6.31 13.96 3.45
CA MET A 48 -6.89 13.87 4.79
C MET A 48 -7.01 15.25 5.44
#